data_AF-A0A151EX07-F1
#
_entry.id   AF-A0A151EX07-F1
#
_cell.length_a   1.000
_cell.length_b   1.000
_cell.length_c   1.000
_cell.angle_alpha   90.00
_cell.angle_beta   90.00
_cell.angle_gamma   90.00
#
_symmetry.space_group_name_H-M   'P 1'
#
loop_
_entity.id
_entity.type
_entity.pdbx_description
1 polymer ?
#
loop_
_entity_poly.entity_id
_entity_poly.type
_entity_poly.pdbx_seq_one_letter_code
_entity_poly.pdbx_strand_id
1 'polypeptide(L)' 'MLNEEKIGEKTIVKEKRGFYIHFIIYILVNIGIYAQWWYITDGEGFAWPITTTIGWGIGIIAHFIAVFVLLKK' A
#
# COMPACT_ATOMS: atom_id res chain seq x y z
N MET A 1 12.88 31.22 -2.32
CA MET A 1 11.61 31.51 -1.62
C MET A 1 10.38 31.02 -2.40
N LEU A 2 9.73 31.77 -3.30
CA LEU A 2 8.51 31.32 -4.02
C LEU A 2 8.66 30.03 -4.85
N ASN A 3 9.85 29.82 -5.44
CA ASN A 3 10.10 28.64 -6.29
C ASN A 3 10.35 27.36 -5.48
N GLU A 4 10.89 27.49 -4.26
CA GLU A 4 11.23 26.36 -3.39
C GLU A 4 9.98 25.80 -2.69
N GLU A 5 9.05 26.67 -2.30
CA GLU A 5 7.74 26.29 -1.75
C GLU A 5 6.92 25.48 -2.78
N LYS A 6 6.86 25.98 -4.03
CA LYS A 6 6.20 25.29 -5.16
C LYS A 6 6.81 23.92 -5.49
N ILE A 7 8.11 23.75 -5.28
CA ILE A 7 8.80 22.46 -5.51
C ILE A 7 8.43 21.48 -4.39
N GLY A 8 8.44 21.92 -3.13
CA GLY A 8 8.03 21.12 -1.98
C GLY A 8 6.57 20.65 -2.06
N GLU A 9 5.65 21.51 -2.46
CA GLU A 9 4.24 21.10 -2.64
C GLU A 9 4.09 20.02 -3.72
N LYS A 10 4.80 20.17 -4.84
CA LYS A 10 4.75 19.21 -5.95
C LYS A 10 5.33 17.84 -5.56
N THR A 11 6.37 17.79 -4.73
CA THR A 11 6.93 16.52 -4.24
C THR A 11 5.96 15.84 -3.26
N ILE A 12 5.38 16.58 -2.32
CA ILE A 12 4.39 16.04 -1.37
C ILE A 12 3.18 15.41 -2.09
N VAL A 13 2.67 16.05 -3.13
CA VAL A 13 1.55 15.52 -3.92
C VAL A 13 1.95 14.24 -4.67
N LYS A 14 3.18 14.19 -5.22
CA LYS A 14 3.69 13.00 -5.92
C LYS A 14 3.85 11.80 -4.97
N GLU A 15 4.41 12.01 -3.78
CA GLU A 15 4.60 10.95 -2.78
C GLU A 15 3.26 10.38 -2.30
N LYS A 16 2.28 11.25 -2.01
CA LYS A 16 0.91 10.81 -1.68
C LYS A 16 0.27 9.99 -2.78
N ARG A 17 0.42 10.41 -4.04
CA ARG A 17 -0.08 9.65 -5.18
C ARG A 17 0.62 8.29 -5.30
N GLY A 18 1.94 8.24 -5.07
CA GLY A 18 2.71 6.99 -5.03
C GLY A 18 2.18 6.02 -3.98
N PHE A 19 1.90 6.51 -2.76
CA PHE A 19 1.27 5.72 -1.70
C PHE A 19 -0.08 5.14 -2.14
N TYR A 20 -0.99 5.97 -2.67
CA TYR A 20 -2.32 5.49 -3.06
C TYR A 20 -2.26 4.42 -4.16
N ILE A 21 -1.39 4.60 -5.15
CA ILE A 21 -1.20 3.60 -6.21
C ILE A 21 -0.72 2.28 -5.59
N HIS A 22 0.29 2.33 -4.74
CA HIS A 22 0.84 1.13 -4.10
C HIS A 22 -0.19 0.45 -3.19
N PHE A 23 -0.97 1.22 -2.45
CA PHE A 23 -2.05 0.72 -1.59
C PHE A 23 -3.19 0.06 -2.37
N ILE A 24 -3.63 0.66 -3.47
CA ILE A 24 -4.66 0.08 -4.35
C ILE A 24 -4.16 -1.23 -4.96
N ILE A 25 -2.92 -1.26 -5.48
CA ILE A 25 -2.33 -2.48 -6.02
C ILE A 25 -2.25 -3.56 -4.94
N TYR A 26 -1.83 -3.21 -3.72
CA TYR A 26 -1.80 -4.15 -2.60
C TYR A 26 -3.19 -4.76 -2.33
N ILE A 27 -4.26 -3.96 -2.30
CA ILE A 27 -5.63 -4.47 -2.11
C ILE A 27 -6.02 -5.40 -3.26
N LEU A 28 -5.86 -4.95 -4.51
CA LEU A 28 -6.28 -5.72 -5.69
C LEU A 28 -5.55 -7.06 -5.79
N VAL A 29 -4.25 -7.08 -5.55
CA VAL A 29 -3.44 -8.31 -5.58
C VAL A 29 -3.85 -9.26 -4.48
N ASN A 30 -4.02 -8.78 -3.24
CA ASN A 30 -4.45 -9.65 -2.14
C ASN A 30 -5.84 -10.23 -2.38
N ILE A 31 -6.81 -9.44 -2.88
CA ILE A 31 -8.12 -9.96 -3.28
C ILE A 31 -7.97 -11.05 -4.33
N GLY A 32 -7.15 -10.83 -5.36
CA GLY A 32 -6.89 -11.83 -6.40
C GLY A 32 -6.30 -13.13 -5.84
N ILE A 33 -5.33 -13.04 -4.93
CA ILE A 33 -4.71 -14.21 -4.29
C ILE A 33 -5.71 -14.95 -3.39
N TYR A 34 -6.51 -14.22 -2.60
CA TYR A 34 -7.55 -14.84 -1.76
C TYR A 34 -8.65 -15.49 -2.60
N ALA A 35 -9.08 -14.86 -3.69
CA ALA A 35 -10.04 -15.41 -4.62
C ALA A 35 -9.49 -16.68 -5.30
N GLN A 36 -8.22 -16.66 -5.70
CA GLN A 36 -7.54 -17.83 -6.25
C GLN A 36 -7.46 -18.96 -5.23
N TRP A 37 -7.09 -18.66 -3.98
CA TRP A 37 -7.05 -19.65 -2.91
C TRP A 37 -8.44 -20.28 -2.70
N TRP A 38 -9.48 -19.45 -2.55
CA TRP A 38 -10.86 -19.91 -2.39
C TRP A 38 -11.31 -20.78 -3.56
N TYR A 39 -11.01 -20.40 -4.80
CA TYR A 39 -11.38 -21.15 -6.00
C TYR A 39 -10.68 -22.52 -6.08
N ILE A 40 -9.46 -22.66 -5.55
CA ILE A 40 -8.70 -23.91 -5.60
C ILE A 40 -9.07 -24.85 -4.45
N THR A 41 -9.36 -24.30 -3.26
CA THR A 41 -9.59 -25.09 -2.06
C THR A 41 -11.06 -25.17 -1.63
N ASP A 42 -11.98 -24.55 -2.38
CA ASP A 42 -13.37 -24.30 -1.97
C ASP A 42 -13.48 -23.62 -0.59
N GLY A 43 -12.46 -22.85 -0.22
CA GLY A 43 -12.36 -22.20 1.09
C GLY A 43 -11.93 -23.13 2.23
N GLU A 44 -11.54 -24.36 1.94
CA GLU A 44 -11.03 -25.31 2.93
C GLU A 44 -9.52 -25.17 3.16
N GLY A 45 -9.09 -25.58 4.35
CA GLY A 45 -7.68 -25.56 4.75
C GLY A 45 -7.18 -24.21 5.24
N PHE A 46 -5.87 -24.11 5.48
CA PHE A 46 -5.25 -22.88 5.95
C PHE A 46 -5.13 -21.87 4.80
N ALA A 47 -5.67 -20.67 5.02
CA ALA A 47 -5.53 -19.53 4.11
C ALA A 47 -4.11 -18.97 4.14
N TRP A 48 -3.17 -19.70 3.52
CA TRP A 48 -1.77 -19.29 3.40
C TRP A 48 -1.55 -17.84 2.92
N PRO A 49 -2.41 -17.22 2.07
CA PRO A 49 -2.23 -15.84 1.65
C PRO A 49 -2.18 -14.85 2.83
N ILE A 50 -2.78 -15.19 3.97
CA ILE A 50 -2.83 -14.31 5.15
C ILE A 50 -1.45 -13.90 5.64
N THR A 51 -0.48 -14.81 5.56
CA THR A 51 0.91 -14.54 5.96
C THR A 51 1.57 -13.52 5.05
N THR A 52 1.28 -13.61 3.74
CA THR A 52 1.78 -12.67 2.72
C THR A 52 1.10 -11.31 2.86
N THR A 53 -0.22 -11.29 3.09
CA THR A 53 -0.98 -10.07 3.36
C THR A 53 -0.42 -9.33 4.58
N ILE A 54 -0.23 -10.01 5.70
CA ILE A 54 0.31 -9.38 6.91
C ILE A 54 1.75 -8.88 6.67
N GLY A 55 2.61 -9.71 6.07
CA GLY A 55 4.01 -9.35 5.82
C GLY A 55 4.16 -8.10 4.93
N TRP A 56 3.41 -8.04 3.84
CA TRP A 56 3.42 -6.88 2.94
C TRP A 56 2.66 -5.68 3.50
N GLY A 57 1.61 -5.92 4.29
CA GLY A 57 0.84 -4.88 4.96
C GLY A 57 1.68 -4.00 5.88
N ILE A 58 2.73 -4.57 6.50
CA ILE A 58 3.70 -3.79 7.28
C ILE A 58 4.41 -2.74 6.42
N GLY A 59 4.78 -3.08 5.18
CA GLY A 59 5.40 -2.15 4.24
C GLY A 59 4.47 -1.00 3.84
N ILE A 60 3.17 -1.28 3.65
CA ILE A 60 2.15 -0.26 3.42
C ILE A 60 2.07 0.70 4.61
N ILE A 61 2.03 0.18 5.83
CA ILE A 61 1.97 0.99 7.05
C ILE A 61 3.22 1.88 7.17
N ALA A 62 4.40 1.31 6.93
CA ALA A 62 5.65 2.09 6.93
C ALA A 62 5.62 3.22 5.89
N HIS A 63 5.15 2.94 4.67
CA HIS A 63 5.02 3.94 3.62
C HIS A 63 3.99 5.02 3.96
N PHE A 64 2.86 4.65 4.58
CA PHE A 64 1.88 5.61 5.09
C PHE A 64 2.49 6.56 6.11
N ILE A 65 3.23 6.04 7.09
CA ILE A 65 3.90 6.85 8.11
C ILE A 65 4.91 7.79 7.44
N ALA A 66 5.71 7.29 6.49
CA ALA A 66 6.67 8.11 5.77
C ALA A 66 6.01 9.30 5.04
N VAL A 67 4.89 9.07 4.35
CA VAL A 67 4.27 10.08 3.48
C VAL A 67 3.33 11.02 4.23
N PHE A 68 2.59 10.53 5.24
CA PHE A 68 1.56 11.32 5.92
C PHE A 68 1.97 11.85 7.28
N VAL A 69 2.91 11.17 7.96
CA VAL A 69 3.39 11.59 9.28
C VAL A 69 4.72 12.34 9.17
N LEU A 70 5.69 11.80 8.42
CA LEU A 70 7.02 12.41 8.32
C LEU A 70 7.09 13.53 7.28
N LEU A 71 6.48 13.35 6.11
CA LEU A 71 6.55 14.32 5.00
C LEU A 71 5.77 15.63 5.25
N LYS A 72 4.98 15.70 6.34
CA LYS A 72 4.20 16.87 6.74
C LYS A 72 4.95 17.79 7.73
N LYS A 73 6.13 17.37 8.21
CA LYS A 73 6.98 18.09 9.15
C LYS A 73 8.19 18.66 8.42
#